data_AF-A0A061RHB5-F1
#
_entry.id   AF-A0A061RHB5-F1
#
_cell.length_a   1.000
_cell.length_b   1.000
_cell.length_c   1.000
_cell.angle_alpha   90.00
_cell.angle_beta   90.00
_cell.angle_gamma   90.00
#
_symmetry.space_group_name_H-M   'P 1'
#
loop_
_entity.id
_entity.type
_entity.pdbx_description
1 polymer ?
#
loop_
_entity_poly.entity_id
_entity_poly.type
_entity_poly.pdbx_seq_one_letter_code
_entity_poly.pdbx_strand_id
1 'polypeptide(L)'
;TSAAVEVEIIGRGGAASGPFLLRPRRGRFSPGATDTCRITGTDVGDVEAIKVWHDNSGDSPKWFLEQIDLKDETTGELRYFPCKSWLSSEEGRMRRLSAMQEDPRREEEYVIEVLTADAEGAGTRAAVHVVLHGQTGSSGVLYLAAQDTSFFQPGACNRFHK
;
A
#
# COMPACT_ATOMS: atom_id res chain seq x y z
N THR A 1 0.41 4.94 -18.18
CA THR A 1 -0.38 5.78 -19.08
C THR A 1 0.46 6.86 -19.73
N SER A 2 0.18 7.11 -21.01
CA SER A 2 0.68 8.27 -21.76
C SER A 2 -0.25 9.50 -21.68
N ALA A 3 -1.41 9.36 -21.06
CA ALA A 3 -2.38 10.44 -20.90
C ALA A 3 -1.86 11.52 -19.95
N ALA A 4 -2.35 12.75 -20.09
CA ALA A 4 -2.10 13.81 -19.12
C ALA A 4 -2.89 13.48 -17.84
N VAL A 5 -2.19 13.45 -16.70
CA VAL A 5 -2.76 13.12 -15.39
C VAL A 5 -2.74 14.37 -14.52
N GLU A 6 -3.89 14.69 -13.95
CA GLU A 6 -4.07 15.83 -13.05
C GLU A 6 -4.56 15.37 -11.68
N VAL A 7 -4.25 16.18 -10.67
CA VAL A 7 -4.72 15.99 -9.30
C VAL A 7 -5.24 17.29 -8.70
N GLU A 8 -6.23 17.20 -7.82
CA GLU A 8 -6.71 18.30 -6.99
C GLU A 8 -6.71 17.84 -5.53
N ILE A 9 -6.02 18.58 -4.67
CA ILE A 9 -5.95 18.32 -3.24
C ILE A 9 -7.10 19.07 -2.56
N ILE A 10 -7.79 18.37 -1.66
CA ILE A 10 -8.97 18.88 -0.98
C ILE A 10 -8.74 18.76 0.52
N GLY A 11 -8.79 19.92 1.17
CA GLY A 11 -8.68 20.06 2.61
C GLY A 11 -10.02 20.00 3.31
N ARG A 12 -9.96 19.82 4.62
CA ARG A 12 -11.11 19.72 5.51
C ARG A 12 -11.96 20.99 5.42
N GLY A 13 -13.27 20.81 5.23
CA GLY A 13 -14.19 21.93 5.04
C GLY A 13 -14.28 22.43 3.59
N GLY A 14 -13.67 21.71 2.64
CA GLY A 14 -13.89 21.90 1.20
C GLY A 14 -12.93 22.88 0.51
N ALA A 15 -11.91 23.38 1.21
CA ALA A 15 -10.82 24.12 0.56
C ALA A 15 -10.15 23.23 -0.49
N ALA A 16 -9.91 23.77 -1.69
CA ALA A 16 -9.35 23.01 -2.80
C ALA A 16 -8.16 23.75 -3.41
N SER A 17 -7.13 23.00 -3.79
CA SER A 17 -5.90 23.56 -4.36
C SER A 17 -6.08 24.01 -5.82
N GLY A 18 -7.17 23.59 -6.47
CA GLY A 18 -7.27 23.54 -7.91
C GLY A 18 -6.44 22.41 -8.53
N PRO A 19 -6.56 22.20 -9.85
CA PRO A 19 -5.91 21.10 -10.55
C PRO A 19 -4.42 21.36 -10.76
N PHE A 20 -3.60 20.35 -10.52
CA PHE A 20 -2.19 20.30 -10.89
C PHE A 20 -1.94 19.19 -11.91
N LEU A 21 -1.32 19.56 -13.03
CA LEU A 21 -0.80 18.58 -13.98
C LEU A 21 0.45 17.90 -13.41
N LEU A 22 0.39 16.58 -13.25
CA LEU A 22 1.53 15.76 -12.82
C LEU A 22 2.50 15.55 -13.97
N ARG A 23 3.79 15.79 -13.71
CA ARG A 23 4.87 15.63 -14.69
C ARG A 23 5.88 14.58 -14.21
N PRO A 24 5.66 13.29 -14.52
CA PRO A 24 6.60 12.23 -14.16
C PRO A 24 7.92 12.39 -14.93
N ARG A 25 9.04 11.99 -14.31
CA ARG A 25 10.39 12.17 -14.87
C ARG A 25 10.57 11.54 -16.26
N ARG A 26 9.91 10.40 -16.52
CA ARG A 26 9.96 9.68 -17.81
C ARG A 26 8.94 10.18 -18.83
N GLY A 27 8.23 11.27 -18.54
CA GLY A 27 7.19 11.85 -19.40
C GLY A 27 5.90 11.01 -19.48
N ARG A 28 5.84 9.87 -18.78
CA ARG A 28 4.67 9.01 -18.62
C ARG A 28 4.75 8.25 -17.31
N PHE A 29 3.61 7.77 -16.83
CA PHE A 29 3.54 6.80 -15.73
C PHE A 29 3.64 5.39 -16.30
N SER A 30 4.63 4.61 -15.88
CA SER A 30 4.86 3.25 -16.39
C SER A 30 4.35 2.18 -15.42
N PRO A 31 3.93 1.00 -15.89
CA PRO A 31 3.58 -0.12 -15.01
C PRO A 31 4.72 -0.45 -14.03
N GLY A 32 4.39 -0.66 -12.75
CA GLY A 32 5.35 -0.98 -11.69
C GLY A 32 6.29 0.17 -11.29
N ALA A 33 6.13 1.36 -11.85
CA ALA A 33 6.97 2.50 -11.52
C ALA A 33 6.36 3.34 -10.39
N THR A 34 7.23 3.83 -9.50
CA THR A 34 6.96 4.96 -8.61
C THR A 34 7.55 6.22 -9.24
N ASP A 35 6.73 7.25 -9.44
CA ASP A 35 7.15 8.54 -9.98
C ASP A 35 6.85 9.65 -8.97
N THR A 36 7.87 10.45 -8.62
CA THR A 36 7.72 11.60 -7.71
C THR A 36 7.45 12.87 -8.51
N CYS A 37 6.35 13.55 -8.21
CA CYS A 37 5.99 14.85 -8.79
C CYS A 37 5.96 15.89 -7.68
N ARG A 38 6.63 17.04 -7.90
CA ARG A 38 6.53 18.20 -7.00
C ARG A 38 5.53 19.20 -7.56
N ILE A 39 4.63 19.67 -6.71
CA ILE A 39 3.62 20.67 -7.01
C ILE A 39 3.72 21.79 -5.97
N THR A 40 3.36 23.01 -6.36
CA THR A 40 3.38 24.18 -5.48
C THR A 40 2.06 24.90 -5.67
N GLY A 41 1.38 25.20 -4.57
CA GLY A 41 0.02 25.70 -4.61
C GLY A 41 -0.46 26.29 -3.29
N THR A 42 -1.74 26.61 -3.25
CA THR A 42 -2.42 27.12 -2.06
C THR A 42 -2.47 26.06 -0.96
N ASP A 43 -2.21 26.47 0.27
CA ASP A 43 -2.43 25.65 1.46
C ASP A 43 -3.94 25.40 1.64
N VAL A 44 -4.33 24.12 1.66
CA VAL A 44 -5.72 23.69 1.85
C VAL A 44 -6.02 23.29 3.29
N GLY A 45 -5.04 23.38 4.20
CA GLY A 45 -5.13 22.88 5.56
C GLY A 45 -5.08 21.35 5.64
N ASP A 46 -5.77 20.77 6.62
CA ASP A 46 -5.82 19.33 6.87
C ASP A 46 -6.38 18.58 5.65
N VAL A 47 -5.54 17.84 4.92
CA VAL A 47 -5.91 17.18 3.68
C VAL A 47 -6.86 15.99 3.94
N GLU A 48 -8.09 16.07 3.43
CA GLU A 48 -9.09 15.01 3.58
C GLU A 48 -9.17 14.08 2.36
N ALA A 49 -8.86 14.60 1.17
CA ALA A 49 -9.05 13.86 -0.07
C ALA A 49 -8.17 14.37 -1.21
N ILE A 50 -7.94 13.50 -2.19
CA ILE A 50 -7.39 13.84 -3.50
C ILE A 50 -8.38 13.41 -4.58
N LYS A 51 -8.61 14.27 -5.57
CA LYS A 51 -9.14 13.84 -6.87
C LYS A 51 -7.98 13.60 -7.82
N VAL A 52 -8.00 12.49 -8.54
CA VAL A 52 -7.02 12.15 -9.58
C VAL A 52 -7.75 11.75 -10.84
N TRP A 53 -7.34 12.31 -11.99
CA TRP A 53 -7.93 11.99 -13.28
C TRP A 53 -6.94 12.07 -14.42
N HIS A 54 -7.35 11.54 -15.58
CA HIS A 54 -6.63 11.74 -16.82
C HIS A 54 -7.56 12.15 -17.97
N ASP A 55 -6.98 12.80 -18.98
CA ASP A 55 -7.68 13.28 -20.17
C ASP A 55 -7.96 12.19 -21.22
N ASN A 56 -7.35 11.01 -21.07
CA ASN A 56 -7.43 9.86 -21.98
C ASN A 56 -6.71 10.09 -23.33
N SER A 57 -5.73 10.99 -23.35
CA SER A 57 -4.87 11.20 -24.52
C SER A 57 -3.76 10.14 -24.65
N GLY A 58 -3.10 10.16 -25.81
CA GLY A 58 -2.02 9.24 -26.16
C GLY A 58 -2.47 7.80 -26.47
N ASP A 59 -1.50 6.95 -26.79
CA ASP A 59 -1.77 5.62 -27.37
C ASP A 59 -2.07 4.54 -26.31
N SER A 60 -1.79 4.83 -25.04
CA SER A 60 -2.01 3.90 -23.91
C SER A 60 -2.58 4.64 -22.69
N PRO A 61 -3.83 5.13 -22.77
CA PRO A 61 -4.40 6.00 -21.74
C PRO A 61 -4.80 5.26 -20.46
N LYS A 62 -5.09 3.96 -20.53
CA LYS A 62 -5.47 3.14 -19.37
C LYS A 62 -4.36 3.15 -18.33
N TRP A 63 -4.74 3.35 -17.07
CA TRP A 63 -3.81 3.40 -15.96
C TRP A 63 -4.37 2.66 -14.75
N PHE A 64 -3.68 1.63 -14.29
CA PHE A 64 -3.97 1.08 -12.97
C PHE A 64 -3.19 1.89 -11.94
N LEU A 65 -3.91 2.63 -11.09
CA LEU A 65 -3.31 3.38 -10.00
C LEU A 65 -3.43 2.57 -8.72
N GLU A 66 -2.28 2.25 -8.12
CA GLU A 66 -2.24 1.54 -6.85
C GLU A 66 -2.51 2.49 -5.67
N GLN A 67 -1.71 3.57 -5.57
CA GLN A 67 -1.75 4.52 -4.46
C GLN A 67 -1.10 5.86 -4.84
N ILE A 68 -1.51 6.94 -4.18
CA ILE A 68 -0.79 8.23 -4.14
C ILE A 68 -0.31 8.47 -2.70
N ASP A 69 0.95 8.89 -2.56
CA ASP A 69 1.52 9.34 -1.30
C ASP A 69 1.71 10.87 -1.39
N LEU A 70 1.07 11.61 -0.49
CA LEU A 70 1.26 13.06 -0.38
C LEU A 70 2.16 13.35 0.81
N LYS A 71 3.22 14.11 0.58
CA LYS A 71 4.08 14.66 1.61
C LYS A 71 3.99 16.18 1.59
N ASP A 72 3.61 16.78 2.70
CA ASP A 72 3.79 18.21 2.90
C ASP A 72 5.27 18.47 3.25
N GLU A 73 5.98 19.20 2.38
CA GLU A 73 7.41 19.48 2.57
C GLU A 73 7.68 20.54 3.66
N THR A 74 6.66 21.31 4.07
CA THR A 74 6.75 22.32 5.13
C THR A 74 6.59 21.68 6.50
N THR A 75 5.56 20.84 6.67
CA THR A 75 5.23 20.20 7.96
C THR A 75 5.89 18.82 8.12
N GLY A 76 6.26 18.18 7.01
CA GLY A 76 6.75 16.81 6.98
C GLY A 76 5.63 15.75 7.05
N GLU A 77 4.37 16.17 7.09
CA GLU A 77 3.22 15.27 7.22
C GLU A 77 3.04 14.38 5.99
N LEU A 78 2.72 13.10 6.23
CA LEU A 78 2.42 12.12 5.20
C LEU A 78 0.94 11.75 5.23
N ARG A 79 0.34 11.67 4.04
CA ARG A 79 -1.02 11.15 3.83
C ARG A 79 -1.01 10.16 2.68
N TYR A 80 -1.74 9.06 2.85
CA TYR A 80 -1.81 7.96 1.89
C TYR A 80 -3.20 7.88 1.26
N PHE A 81 -3.25 7.63 -0.04
CA PHE A 81 -4.48 7.59 -0.83
C PHE A 81 -4.51 6.30 -1.66
N PRO A 82 -4.91 5.17 -1.07
CA PRO A 82 -5.03 3.91 -1.81
C PRO A 82 -6.15 4.01 -2.85
N CYS A 83 -5.91 3.48 -4.06
CA CYS A 83 -6.86 3.47 -5.16
C CYS A 83 -7.14 2.05 -5.67
N LYS A 84 -6.07 1.27 -5.95
CA LYS A 84 -6.11 -0.11 -6.49
C LYS A 84 -7.19 -0.32 -7.57
N SER A 85 -7.26 0.59 -8.54
CA SER A 85 -8.30 0.58 -9.58
C SER A 85 -7.80 1.15 -10.89
N TRP A 86 -8.44 0.75 -12.00
CA TRP A 86 -8.20 1.36 -13.30
C TRP A 86 -8.83 2.75 -13.37
N LEU A 87 -8.06 3.71 -13.87
CA LEU A 87 -8.57 4.91 -14.51
C LEU A 87 -8.58 4.66 -16.02
N SER A 88 -9.76 4.68 -16.61
CA SER A 88 -9.98 4.36 -18.02
C SER A 88 -11.29 4.96 -18.53
N SER A 89 -11.54 4.88 -19.83
CA SER A 89 -12.86 5.20 -20.41
C SER A 89 -13.99 4.33 -19.87
N GLU A 90 -13.69 3.07 -19.56
CA GLU A 90 -14.68 2.04 -19.24
C GLU A 90 -15.03 2.01 -17.75
N GLU A 91 -14.02 2.20 -16.88
CA GLU A 91 -14.20 2.17 -15.42
C GLU A 91 -14.28 3.58 -14.81
N GLY A 92 -14.17 4.61 -15.64
CA GLY A 92 -14.15 6.00 -15.24
C GLY A 92 -12.73 6.57 -15.14
N ARG A 93 -12.58 7.81 -15.61
CA ARG A 93 -11.28 8.48 -15.76
C ARG A 93 -10.85 9.29 -14.55
N MET A 94 -11.68 9.29 -13.50
CA MET A 94 -11.53 10.09 -12.29
C MET A 94 -11.78 9.20 -11.07
N ARG A 95 -11.00 9.44 -10.00
CA ARG A 95 -11.21 8.88 -8.67
C ARG A 95 -11.10 9.98 -7.62
N ARG A 96 -12.00 9.97 -6.63
CA ARG A 96 -11.85 10.72 -5.38
C ARG A 96 -11.38 9.72 -4.32
N LEU A 97 -10.22 9.97 -3.74
CA LEU A 97 -9.55 9.10 -2.76
C LEU A 97 -9.52 9.82 -1.42
N SER A 98 -9.86 9.11 -0.34
CA SER A 98 -9.82 9.64 1.02
C SER A 98 -8.43 9.48 1.62
N ALA A 99 -7.99 10.46 2.41
CA ALA A 99 -6.71 10.42 3.09
C ALA A 99 -6.70 9.33 4.20
N MET A 100 -5.58 8.63 4.31
CA MET A 100 -5.22 7.76 5.43
C MET A 100 -3.94 8.29 6.10
N GLN A 101 -3.89 8.21 7.43
CA GLN A 101 -2.71 8.60 8.21
C GLN A 101 -1.65 7.50 8.24
N GLU A 102 -2.08 6.22 8.27
CA GLU A 102 -1.19 5.06 8.22
C GLU A 102 -1.03 4.56 6.79
N ASP A 103 0.18 4.11 6.43
CA ASP A 103 0.46 3.56 5.11
C ASP A 103 -0.25 2.19 4.97
N PRO A 104 -1.23 2.03 4.08
CA PRO A 104 -1.92 0.75 3.91
C PRO A 104 -1.04 -0.33 3.25
N ARG A 105 0.18 0.02 2.79
CA ARG A 105 1.20 -0.93 2.32
C ARG A 105 2.11 -1.41 3.45
N ARG A 106 1.97 -0.86 4.66
CA ARG A 106 2.79 -1.26 5.79
C ARG A 106 2.49 -2.71 6.14
N GLU A 107 3.38 -3.58 5.73
CA GLU A 107 3.45 -4.97 6.19
C GLU A 107 4.21 -4.96 7.51
N GLU A 108 3.57 -5.48 8.57
CA GLU A 108 4.25 -5.72 9.84
C GLU A 108 4.98 -7.05 9.74
N GLU A 109 6.28 -7.05 9.97
CA GLU A 109 7.06 -8.29 10.06
C GLU A 109 6.87 -8.89 11.46
N TYR A 110 6.39 -10.12 11.52
CA TYR A 110 6.20 -10.87 12.76
C TYR A 110 7.28 -11.93 12.91
N VAL A 111 7.90 -11.94 14.09
CA VAL A 111 8.76 -13.04 14.53
C VAL A 111 7.94 -13.99 15.40
N ILE A 112 7.80 -15.23 14.96
CA ILE A 112 7.10 -16.29 15.70
C ILE A 112 8.14 -17.30 16.18
N GLU A 113 8.25 -17.48 17.50
CA GLU A 113 9.11 -18.50 18.11
C GLU A 113 8.23 -19.62 18.69
N VAL A 114 8.49 -20.85 18.25
CA VAL A 114 7.79 -22.05 18.70
C VAL A 114 8.77 -22.92 19.47
N LEU A 115 8.46 -23.17 20.74
CA LEU A 115 9.20 -24.08 21.59
C LEU A 115 8.43 -25.40 21.68
N THR A 116 9.07 -26.48 21.26
CA THR A 116 8.52 -27.84 21.39
C THR A 116 9.12 -28.50 22.62
N ALA A 117 8.29 -29.04 23.51
CA ALA A 117 8.75 -29.65 24.76
C ALA A 117 9.79 -30.75 24.52
N ASP A 118 10.76 -30.88 25.43
CA ASP A 118 11.73 -31.99 25.43
C ASP A 118 11.13 -33.22 26.11
N ALA A 119 10.17 -33.83 25.42
CA ALA A 119 9.50 -35.05 25.86
C ALA A 119 9.36 -36.02 24.68
N GLU A 120 9.42 -37.32 24.97
CA GLU A 120 9.25 -38.36 23.97
C GLU A 120 7.91 -38.19 23.23
N GLY A 121 7.96 -38.14 21.90
CA GLY A 121 6.76 -37.97 21.06
C GLY A 121 6.22 -36.55 20.96
N ALA A 122 6.86 -35.53 21.54
CA ALA A 122 6.37 -34.14 21.49
C ALA A 122 6.50 -33.46 20.10
N GLY A 123 7.28 -34.04 19.18
CA GLY A 123 7.49 -33.51 17.83
C GLY A 123 6.33 -33.77 16.88
N THR A 124 6.28 -33.03 15.77
CA THR A 124 5.26 -33.22 14.73
C THR A 124 5.80 -33.00 13.32
N ARG A 125 5.34 -33.85 12.40
CA ARG A 125 5.58 -33.74 10.95
C ARG A 125 4.40 -33.11 10.20
N ALA A 126 3.35 -32.71 10.90
CA ALA A 126 2.19 -32.07 10.30
C ALA A 126 2.54 -30.65 9.82
N ALA A 127 1.76 -30.14 8.86
CA ALA A 127 1.84 -28.75 8.45
C ALA A 127 1.31 -27.84 9.57
N VAL A 128 2.23 -27.19 10.29
CA VAL A 128 1.89 -26.22 11.32
C VAL A 128 1.64 -24.86 10.67
N HIS A 129 0.58 -24.18 11.11
CA HIS A 129 0.25 -22.84 10.69
C HIS A 129 -0.28 -22.02 11.86
N VAL A 130 -0.20 -20.71 11.74
CA VAL A 130 -0.81 -19.76 12.67
C VAL A 130 -1.65 -18.75 11.90
N VAL A 131 -2.60 -18.12 12.61
CA VAL A 131 -3.34 -16.96 12.12
C VAL A 131 -3.19 -15.88 13.18
N LEU A 132 -2.67 -14.72 12.79
CA LEU A 132 -2.57 -13.56 13.68
C LEU A 132 -3.90 -12.82 13.63
N HIS A 133 -4.43 -12.46 14.79
CA HIS A 133 -5.66 -11.67 14.94
C HIS A 133 -5.31 -10.33 15.58
N GLY A 134 -5.70 -9.23 14.94
CA GLY A 134 -5.47 -7.86 15.40
C GLY A 134 -6.71 -6.98 15.25
N GLN A 135 -6.60 -5.72 15.66
CA GLN A 135 -7.71 -4.76 15.63
C GLN A 135 -8.22 -4.46 14.21
N THR A 136 -7.37 -4.65 13.19
CA THR A 136 -7.68 -4.37 11.79
C THR A 136 -8.08 -5.60 10.98
N GLY A 137 -8.10 -6.79 11.60
CA GLY A 137 -8.46 -8.03 10.92
C GLY A 137 -7.54 -9.20 11.29
N SER A 138 -7.38 -10.15 10.36
CA SER A 138 -6.55 -11.34 10.57
C SER A 138 -5.56 -11.50 9.41
N SER A 139 -4.36 -12.04 9.68
CA SER A 139 -3.29 -12.20 8.69
C SER A 139 -3.57 -13.22 7.57
N GLY A 140 -4.67 -13.96 7.66
CA GLY A 140 -4.81 -15.24 6.95
C GLY A 140 -3.85 -16.29 7.50
N VAL A 141 -3.80 -17.44 6.82
CA VAL A 141 -2.99 -18.61 7.25
C VAL A 141 -1.51 -18.38 6.95
N LEU A 142 -0.70 -18.34 8.00
CA LEU A 142 0.76 -18.27 7.93
C LEU A 142 1.35 -19.65 8.22
N TYR A 143 1.80 -20.35 7.18
CA TYR A 143 2.45 -21.66 7.32
C TYR A 143 3.86 -21.53 7.90
N LEU A 144 4.14 -22.27 8.96
CA LEU A 144 5.45 -22.31 9.63
C LEU A 144 6.29 -23.44 9.01
N ALA A 145 6.93 -23.15 7.87
CA ALA A 145 7.89 -24.06 7.25
C ALA A 145 9.27 -23.87 7.88
N ALA A 146 9.80 -24.89 8.55
CA ALA A 146 11.15 -24.86 9.09
C ALA A 146 12.16 -24.81 7.94
N GLN A 147 13.05 -23.80 7.97
CA GLN A 147 13.96 -23.51 6.86
C GLN A 147 14.97 -24.65 6.59
N ASP A 148 15.28 -25.48 7.60
CA ASP A 148 16.33 -26.52 7.50
C ASP A 148 15.93 -27.92 8.03
N THR A 149 14.74 -28.11 8.60
CA THR A 149 14.26 -29.45 9.03
C THR A 149 12.82 -29.68 8.59
N SER A 150 12.52 -30.87 8.12
CA SER A 150 11.19 -31.21 7.57
C SER A 150 10.08 -31.36 8.62
N PHE A 151 10.32 -30.99 9.90
CA PHE A 151 9.39 -31.16 11.01
C PHE A 151 9.85 -30.46 12.32
N PHE A 152 8.90 -30.23 13.24
CA PHE A 152 9.15 -29.72 14.60
C PHE A 152 9.64 -30.86 15.50
N GLN A 153 10.73 -30.64 16.24
CA GLN A 153 11.40 -31.68 17.04
C GLN A 153 11.27 -31.41 18.54
N PRO A 154 11.23 -32.45 19.39
CA PRO A 154 11.33 -32.30 20.84
C PRO A 154 12.58 -31.50 21.23
N GLY A 155 12.42 -30.55 22.16
CA GLY A 155 13.51 -29.70 22.64
C GLY A 155 13.95 -28.59 21.68
N ALA A 156 13.34 -28.47 20.49
CA ALA A 156 13.70 -27.44 19.52
C ALA A 156 13.00 -26.11 19.78
N CYS A 157 13.71 -25.01 19.52
CA CYS A 157 13.15 -23.68 19.33
C CYS A 157 13.26 -23.31 17.86
N ASN A 158 12.12 -23.10 17.19
CA ASN A 158 12.05 -22.73 15.79
C ASN A 158 11.54 -21.29 15.66
N ARG A 159 12.30 -20.46 14.94
CA ARG A 159 11.99 -19.04 14.72
C ARG A 159 11.58 -18.81 13.26
N PHE A 160 10.47 -18.10 13.05
CA PHE A 160 9.91 -17.81 11.73
C PHE A 160 9.72 -16.31 11.57
N HIS A 161 10.09 -15.79 10.40
CA HIS A 161 9.84 -14.41 9.96
C HIS A 161 8.66 -14.42 8.99
N LYS A 162 7.62 -13.64 9.25
CA LYS A 162 6.35 -13.62 8.51
C LYS A 162 5.84 -12.22 8.23
#